data_AF-A0A6B3I4G9-F1
#
_entry.id   AF-A0A6B3I4G9-F1
#
_cell.length_a   1.000
_cell.length_b   1.000
_cell.length_c   1.000
_cell.angle_alpha   90.00
_cell.angle_beta   90.00
_cell.angle_gamma   90.00
#
_symmetry.space_group_name_H-M   'P 1'
#
loop_
_entity.id
_entity.type
_entity.pdbx_description
1 polymer ?
#
loop_
_entity_poly.entity_id
_entity_poly.type
_entity_poly.pdbx_seq_one_letter_code
_entity_poly.pdbx_strand_id
1 'polypeptide(L)'
;LLEAGSLGLAGPRPRLTGLARAVLAQLTALHAPDRLDLVLVSADRARPVETRTAEWSWLGWLPHVRPARGQDCRLLLAHDPEQAAARTGELLRRLDETLHEQAARRAAGGSVDEAAGGPYTVVVLDGDPGTPELREAAERLAAQGAAAGIHVLCLAETPPASPTSPLTATFETAAGQNPAFRSCGAAALLTGDVATSLRLLRVAGGSPVGQGVPATVDAVSPAWAE
;
A
#
# COMPACT_ATOMS: atom_id res chain seq x y z
N LEU A 1 7.63 -3.09 -6.66
CA LEU A 1 6.15 -3.19 -6.73
C LEU A 1 5.69 -4.01 -7.92
N LEU A 2 6.19 -3.76 -9.13
CA LEU A 2 5.82 -4.52 -10.33
C LEU A 2 5.97 -6.05 -10.17
N GLU A 3 7.09 -6.51 -9.62
CA GLU A 3 7.32 -7.96 -9.40
C GLU A 3 6.45 -8.56 -8.27
N ALA A 4 6.10 -7.76 -7.26
CA ALA A 4 5.40 -8.22 -6.07
C ALA A 4 3.87 -8.01 -6.15
N GLY A 5 3.38 -7.25 -7.14
CA GLY A 5 2.01 -6.75 -7.18
C GLY A 5 1.74 -5.69 -6.11
N SER A 6 1.71 -6.09 -4.85
CA SER A 6 1.47 -5.21 -3.69
C SER A 6 2.50 -5.49 -2.58
N LEU A 7 2.75 -4.49 -1.73
CA LEU A 7 3.75 -4.53 -0.66
C LEU A 7 3.12 -4.21 0.69
N GLY A 8 3.27 -5.12 1.66
CA GLY A 8 3.00 -4.84 3.06
C GLY A 8 4.23 -4.26 3.77
N LEU A 9 4.07 -3.23 4.59
CA LEU A 9 5.08 -2.72 5.50
C LEU A 9 4.56 -2.86 6.94
N ALA A 10 5.33 -3.48 7.83
CA ALA A 10 4.94 -3.60 9.23
C ALA A 10 6.06 -3.20 10.19
N GLY A 11 5.67 -2.57 11.30
CA GLY A 11 6.54 -2.24 12.40
C GLY A 11 6.09 -1.01 13.18
N PRO A 12 6.95 -0.47 14.07
CA PRO A 12 6.55 0.61 14.98
C PRO A 12 6.22 1.89 14.24
N ARG A 13 5.15 2.60 14.67
CA ARG A 13 4.59 3.74 13.93
C ARG A 13 5.62 4.75 13.44
N PRO A 14 6.55 5.28 14.27
CA PRO A 14 7.46 6.32 13.82
C PRO A 14 8.38 5.85 12.67
N ARG A 15 8.84 4.60 12.74
CA ARG A 15 9.71 3.99 11.71
C ARG A 15 8.93 3.55 10.49
N LEU A 16 7.73 3.00 10.68
CA LEU A 16 6.82 2.59 9.62
C LEU A 16 6.44 3.79 8.74
N THR A 17 5.99 4.89 9.35
CA THR A 17 5.62 6.10 8.62
C THR A 17 6.84 6.71 7.92
N GLY A 18 8.01 6.74 8.58
CA GLY A 18 9.27 7.20 7.97
C GLY A 18 9.65 6.38 6.72
N LEU A 19 9.60 5.05 6.82
CA LEU A 19 9.87 4.14 5.69
C LEU A 19 8.85 4.33 4.56
N ALA A 20 7.56 4.38 4.89
CA ALA A 20 6.51 4.58 3.89
C ALA A 20 6.68 5.92 3.15
N ARG A 21 6.97 7.00 3.87
CA ARG A 21 7.27 8.31 3.25
C ARG A 21 8.50 8.26 2.36
N ALA A 22 9.57 7.58 2.78
CA ALA A 22 10.77 7.42 1.95
C ALA A 22 10.47 6.66 0.64
N VAL A 23 9.69 5.58 0.72
CA VAL A 23 9.23 4.83 -0.47
C VAL A 23 8.41 5.74 -1.39
N LEU A 24 7.45 6.48 -0.86
CA LEU A 24 6.60 7.38 -1.65
C LEU A 24 7.40 8.51 -2.28
N ALA A 25 8.32 9.13 -1.54
CA ALA A 25 9.18 10.20 -2.05
C ALA A 25 10.08 9.70 -3.19
N GLN A 26 10.65 8.49 -3.08
CA GLN A 26 11.42 7.86 -4.16
C GLN A 26 10.54 7.63 -5.40
N LEU A 27 9.35 7.06 -5.22
CA LEU A 27 8.44 6.80 -6.33
C LEU A 27 8.03 8.09 -7.05
N THR A 28 7.67 9.14 -6.32
CA THR A 28 7.20 10.41 -6.89
C THR A 28 8.32 11.28 -7.44
N ALA A 29 9.56 11.11 -6.97
CA ALA A 29 10.74 11.74 -7.56
C ALA A 29 11.17 11.07 -8.88
N LEU A 30 10.96 9.75 -9.00
CA LEU A 30 11.40 8.96 -10.17
C LEU A 30 10.34 8.83 -11.27
N HIS A 31 9.07 9.15 -10.99
CA HIS A 31 7.99 9.01 -11.95
C HIS A 31 7.16 10.29 -12.02
N ALA A 32 6.87 10.74 -13.24
CA ALA A 32 6.03 11.90 -13.48
C ALA A 32 4.54 11.59 -13.17
N PRO A 33 3.73 12.62 -12.81
CA PRO A 33 2.33 12.43 -12.41
C PRO A 33 1.42 11.95 -13.56
N ASP A 34 1.84 12.02 -14.81
CA ASP A 34 1.13 11.39 -15.94
C ASP A 34 1.35 9.87 -16.00
N ARG A 35 2.39 9.36 -15.32
CA ARG A 35 2.76 7.93 -15.26
C ARG A 35 2.45 7.27 -13.93
N LEU A 36 2.35 8.03 -12.85
CA LEU A 36 2.08 7.51 -11.51
C LEU A 36 1.16 8.46 -10.76
N ASP A 37 0.07 7.91 -10.24
CA ASP A 37 -0.76 8.61 -9.25
C ASP A 37 -0.67 7.93 -7.88
N LEU A 38 -0.85 8.73 -6.84
CA LEU A 38 -0.95 8.27 -5.46
C LEU A 38 -2.39 8.44 -4.96
N VAL A 39 -2.91 7.38 -4.34
CA VAL A 39 -4.17 7.41 -3.61
C VAL A 39 -3.88 7.07 -2.16
N LEU A 40 -4.27 7.92 -1.21
CA LEU A 40 -4.18 7.61 0.22
C LEU A 40 -5.53 7.15 0.74
N VAL A 41 -5.54 6.05 1.47
CA VAL A 41 -6.65 5.59 2.32
C VAL A 41 -6.12 5.45 3.75
N SER A 42 -6.43 6.44 4.58
CA SER A 42 -6.03 6.52 5.98
C SER A 42 -7.25 6.82 6.83
N ALA A 43 -8.17 5.84 6.90
CA ALA A 43 -9.48 5.95 7.56
C ALA A 43 -9.57 5.18 8.90
N ASP A 44 -8.43 4.71 9.42
CA ASP A 44 -8.37 3.93 10.67
C ASP A 44 -8.90 4.73 11.86
N ARG A 45 -10.06 4.31 12.35
CA ARG A 45 -10.79 4.93 13.45
C ARG A 45 -10.11 4.75 14.80
N ALA A 46 -9.15 3.83 14.94
CA ALA A 46 -8.35 3.69 16.15
C ALA A 46 -7.40 4.88 16.36
N ARG A 47 -7.11 5.64 15.30
CA ARG A 47 -6.30 6.86 15.37
C ARG A 47 -7.21 8.11 15.30
N PRO A 48 -6.81 9.28 15.85
CA PRO A 48 -7.53 10.53 15.61
C PRO A 48 -7.32 11.07 14.19
N VAL A 49 -8.34 11.72 13.61
CA VAL A 49 -8.27 12.25 12.23
C VAL A 49 -7.20 13.32 12.08
N GLU A 50 -6.97 14.13 13.12
CA GLU A 50 -5.95 15.17 13.18
C GLU A 50 -4.55 14.56 13.05
N THR A 51 -4.31 13.44 13.74
CA THR A 51 -3.02 12.71 13.69
C THR A 51 -2.81 12.14 12.30
N ARG A 52 -3.80 11.43 11.75
CA ARG A 52 -3.72 10.86 10.40
C ARG A 52 -3.49 11.93 9.32
N THR A 53 -4.17 13.07 9.45
CA THR A 53 -4.05 14.18 8.49
C THR A 53 -2.69 14.84 8.60
N ALA A 54 -2.19 15.11 9.82
CA ALA A 54 -0.87 15.69 10.02
C ALA A 54 0.23 14.80 9.44
N GLU A 55 0.14 13.48 9.66
CA GLU A 55 1.11 12.49 9.17
C GLU A 55 1.20 12.44 7.64
N TRP A 56 0.13 12.74 6.91
CA TRP A 56 0.12 12.67 5.44
C TRP A 56 -0.03 14.03 4.76
N SER A 57 -0.06 15.12 5.52
CA SER A 57 -0.26 16.49 5.03
C SER A 57 0.69 16.88 3.88
N TRP A 58 1.94 16.40 3.92
CA TRP A 58 2.94 16.64 2.88
C TRP A 58 2.52 16.11 1.49
N LEU A 59 1.71 15.05 1.43
CA LEU A 59 1.20 14.51 0.16
C LEU A 59 0.33 15.52 -0.58
N GLY A 60 -0.35 16.44 0.13
CA GLY A 60 -1.21 17.47 -0.47
C GLY A 60 -0.48 18.45 -1.40
N TRP A 61 0.86 18.48 -1.33
CA TRP A 61 1.72 19.30 -2.19
C TRP A 61 2.14 18.59 -3.48
N LEU A 62 1.98 17.27 -3.55
CA LEU A 62 2.41 16.50 -4.71
C LEU A 62 1.40 16.63 -5.87
N PRO A 63 1.87 16.70 -7.13
CA PRO A 63 0.98 16.65 -8.27
C PRO A 63 0.35 15.26 -8.45
N HIS A 64 0.99 14.19 -7.94
CA HIS A 64 0.54 12.79 -8.07
C HIS A 64 -0.75 12.46 -7.32
N VAL A 65 -1.20 13.33 -6.39
CA VAL A 65 -2.48 13.15 -5.69
C VAL A 65 -3.60 13.98 -6.33
N ARG A 66 -3.35 14.62 -7.48
CA ARG A 66 -4.37 15.36 -8.21
C ARG A 66 -5.21 14.40 -9.04
N PRO A 67 -6.54 14.54 -9.04
CA PRO A 67 -7.41 13.68 -9.83
C PRO A 67 -7.23 13.96 -11.32
N ALA A 68 -6.72 12.97 -12.06
CA ALA A 68 -6.50 13.05 -13.52
C ALA A 68 -7.52 12.24 -14.34
N ARG A 69 -8.45 11.51 -13.70
CA ARG A 69 -9.38 10.57 -14.34
C ARG A 69 -10.86 10.86 -14.02
N GLY A 70 -11.19 12.13 -13.77
CA GLY A 70 -12.56 12.57 -13.51
C GLY A 70 -13.12 12.19 -12.13
N GLN A 71 -12.24 11.91 -11.16
CA GLN A 71 -12.66 11.66 -9.79
C GLN A 71 -13.27 12.92 -9.17
N ASP A 72 -14.39 12.75 -8.46
CA ASP A 72 -15.10 13.87 -7.80
C ASP A 72 -14.46 14.21 -6.45
N CYS A 73 -13.25 14.76 -6.50
CA CYS A 73 -12.52 15.23 -5.32
C CYS A 73 -11.51 16.32 -5.71
N ARG A 74 -10.92 17.00 -4.71
CA ARG A 74 -9.80 17.94 -4.94
C ARG A 74 -8.43 17.26 -4.90
N LEU A 75 -8.36 16.18 -4.14
CA LEU A 75 -7.17 15.40 -3.84
C LEU A 75 -7.57 13.94 -3.67
N LEU A 76 -6.73 13.03 -4.13
CA LEU A 76 -6.87 11.57 -3.97
C LEU A 76 -6.48 11.12 -2.56
N LEU A 77 -6.95 11.85 -1.54
CA LEU A 77 -6.71 11.57 -0.12
C LEU A 77 -8.03 11.22 0.55
N ALA A 78 -8.06 10.11 1.27
CA ALA A 78 -9.18 9.67 2.08
C ALA A 78 -8.77 9.55 3.55
N HIS A 79 -9.34 10.41 4.39
CA HIS A 79 -9.13 10.43 5.85
C HIS A 79 -10.35 9.98 6.64
N ASP A 80 -11.48 9.77 5.96
CA ASP A 80 -12.72 9.24 6.52
C ASP A 80 -13.28 8.07 5.68
N PRO A 81 -14.26 7.31 6.21
CA PRO A 81 -14.80 6.14 5.54
C PRO A 81 -15.55 6.42 4.23
N GLU A 82 -16.18 7.59 4.10
CA GLU A 82 -16.92 7.96 2.88
C GLU A 82 -15.95 8.24 1.74
N GLN A 83 -14.90 9.03 2.02
CA GLN A 83 -13.80 9.24 1.09
C GLN A 83 -13.13 7.92 0.74
N ALA A 84 -12.89 7.04 1.72
CA ALA A 84 -12.28 5.74 1.49
C ALA A 84 -13.13 4.90 0.52
N ALA A 85 -14.45 4.84 0.73
CA ALA A 85 -15.38 4.13 -0.14
C ALA A 85 -15.40 4.69 -1.56
N ALA A 86 -15.39 6.02 -1.71
CA ALA A 86 -15.30 6.65 -3.03
C ALA A 86 -13.99 6.29 -3.74
N ARG A 87 -12.84 6.38 -3.05
CA ARG A 87 -11.53 6.05 -3.64
C ARG A 87 -11.44 4.57 -4.01
N THR A 88 -11.82 3.65 -3.11
CA THR A 88 -11.75 2.21 -3.38
C THR A 88 -12.75 1.78 -4.44
N GLY A 89 -13.96 2.35 -4.46
CA GLY A 89 -14.99 2.04 -5.46
C GLY A 89 -14.55 2.38 -6.88
N GLU A 90 -13.93 3.54 -7.08
CA GLU A 90 -13.39 3.92 -8.39
C GLU A 90 -12.25 3.00 -8.85
N LEU A 91 -11.36 2.62 -7.93
CA LEU A 91 -10.26 1.70 -8.21
C LEU A 91 -10.77 0.29 -8.57
N LEU A 92 -11.79 -0.19 -7.86
CA LEU A 92 -12.43 -1.47 -8.15
C LEU A 92 -13.13 -1.44 -9.51
N ARG A 93 -13.86 -0.37 -9.85
CA ARG A 93 -14.47 -0.22 -11.17
C ARG A 93 -13.42 -0.30 -12.29
N ARG A 94 -12.28 0.39 -12.14
CA ARG A 94 -11.19 0.31 -13.11
C ARG A 94 -10.58 -1.10 -13.21
N LEU A 95 -10.44 -1.78 -12.08
CA LEU A 95 -9.98 -3.17 -12.06
C LEU A 95 -10.96 -4.09 -12.81
N ASP A 96 -12.26 -3.96 -12.56
CA ASP A 96 -13.31 -4.73 -13.21
C ASP A 96 -13.32 -4.50 -14.73
N GLU A 97 -13.25 -3.25 -15.18
CA GLU A 97 -13.14 -2.88 -16.60
C GLU A 97 -11.93 -3.54 -17.25
N THR A 98 -10.76 -3.46 -16.60
CA THR A 98 -9.52 -4.04 -17.13
C THR A 98 -9.60 -5.56 -17.21
N LEU A 99 -10.11 -6.23 -16.18
CA LEU A 99 -10.25 -7.68 -16.16
C LEU A 99 -11.25 -8.16 -17.23
N HIS A 100 -12.34 -7.42 -17.43
CA HIS A 100 -13.32 -7.71 -18.47
C HIS A 100 -12.72 -7.57 -19.88
N GLU A 101 -11.99 -6.48 -20.14
CA GLU A 101 -11.29 -6.29 -21.42
C GLU A 101 -10.27 -7.40 -21.68
N GLN A 102 -9.47 -7.76 -20.68
CA GLN A 102 -8.49 -8.84 -20.83
C GLN A 102 -9.17 -10.19 -21.09
N ALA A 103 -10.29 -10.49 -20.43
CA ALA A 103 -11.06 -11.71 -20.67
C ALA A 103 -11.61 -11.75 -22.10
N ALA A 104 -12.16 -10.64 -22.60
CA ALA A 104 -12.64 -10.52 -23.98
C ALA A 104 -11.51 -10.72 -25.01
N ARG A 105 -10.33 -10.13 -24.77
CA ARG A 105 -9.14 -10.31 -25.64
C ARG A 105 -8.67 -11.77 -25.68
N ARG A 106 -8.63 -12.45 -24.52
CA ARG A 106 -8.30 -13.88 -24.43
C ARG A 106 -9.30 -14.74 -25.19
N ALA A 107 -10.60 -14.46 -25.09
CA ALA A 107 -11.64 -15.17 -25.84
C ALA A 107 -11.53 -14.97 -27.36
N ALA A 108 -11.03 -13.81 -27.80
CA ALA A 108 -10.76 -13.49 -29.20
C ALA A 108 -9.43 -14.07 -29.74
N GLY A 109 -8.70 -14.87 -28.94
CA GLY A 109 -7.43 -15.48 -29.34
C GLY A 109 -6.23 -14.52 -29.35
N GLY A 110 -6.37 -13.32 -28.78
CA GLY A 110 -5.26 -12.38 -28.61
C GLY A 110 -4.29 -12.84 -27.52
N SER A 111 -3.00 -12.59 -27.71
CA SER A 111 -2.02 -12.71 -26.62
C SER A 111 -2.31 -11.64 -25.56
N VAL A 112 -2.14 -12.01 -24.29
CA VAL A 112 -2.07 -11.04 -23.20
C VAL A 112 -0.72 -10.36 -23.34
N ASP A 113 -0.64 -9.27 -24.11
CA ASP A 113 0.54 -8.42 -24.07
C ASP A 113 0.77 -8.01 -22.62
N GLU A 114 2.01 -8.19 -22.14
CA GLU A 114 2.47 -7.77 -20.82
C GLU A 114 2.01 -6.34 -20.58
N ALA A 115 1.35 -6.09 -19.44
CA ALA A 115 0.71 -4.83 -19.06
C ALA A 115 1.44 -3.61 -19.64
N ALA A 116 0.97 -3.15 -20.80
CA ALA A 116 1.66 -2.16 -21.60
C ALA A 116 1.64 -0.82 -20.87
N GLY A 117 2.75 -0.46 -20.22
CA GLY A 117 3.22 0.90 -19.91
C GLY A 117 2.18 1.95 -19.45
N GLY A 118 1.07 1.50 -18.87
CA GLY A 118 -0.06 2.34 -18.49
C GLY A 118 0.26 3.14 -17.24
N PRO A 119 -0.53 4.19 -16.94
CA PRO A 119 -0.30 4.97 -15.74
C PRO A 119 -0.57 4.08 -14.51
N TYR A 120 0.43 3.98 -13.64
CA TYR A 120 0.37 3.21 -12.42
C TYR A 120 -0.37 3.98 -11.33
N THR A 121 -0.97 3.26 -10.39
CA THR A 121 -1.54 3.85 -9.19
C THR A 121 -1.01 3.12 -7.98
N VAL A 122 -0.38 3.86 -7.07
CA VAL A 122 0.00 3.33 -5.76
C VAL A 122 -1.03 3.76 -4.74
N VAL A 123 -1.67 2.79 -4.11
CA VAL A 123 -2.67 2.99 -3.07
C VAL A 123 -1.99 2.78 -1.72
N VAL A 124 -1.83 3.85 -0.96
CA VAL A 124 -1.33 3.78 0.42
C VAL A 124 -2.52 3.46 1.32
N LEU A 125 -2.53 2.26 1.86
CA LEU A 125 -3.53 1.81 2.82
C LEU A 125 -2.92 1.84 4.21
N ASP A 126 -3.25 2.86 4.99
CA ASP A 126 -2.65 3.11 6.29
C ASP A 126 -3.61 2.73 7.42
N GLY A 127 -3.44 1.51 7.94
CA GLY A 127 -4.28 0.92 8.98
C GLY A 127 -5.54 0.24 8.44
N ASP A 128 -6.53 0.07 9.32
CA ASP A 128 -7.82 -0.53 8.99
C ASP A 128 -8.75 0.49 8.31
N PRO A 129 -9.25 0.25 7.08
CA PRO A 129 -10.15 1.19 6.41
C PRO A 129 -11.56 1.23 7.04
N GLY A 130 -11.89 0.32 7.95
CA GLY A 130 -13.02 0.46 8.88
C GLY A 130 -14.18 -0.52 8.63
N THR A 131 -14.87 -0.45 7.49
CA THR A 131 -16.02 -1.35 7.24
C THR A 131 -15.56 -2.68 6.63
N PRO A 132 -16.33 -3.78 6.81
CA PRO A 132 -16.02 -5.06 6.16
C PRO A 132 -15.88 -4.93 4.63
N GLU A 133 -16.77 -4.18 3.99
CA GLU A 133 -16.76 -3.96 2.54
C GLU A 133 -15.49 -3.24 2.08
N LEU A 134 -15.01 -2.27 2.86
CA LEU A 134 -13.74 -1.59 2.59
C LEU A 134 -12.53 -2.50 2.77
N ARG A 135 -12.55 -3.41 3.76
CA ARG A 135 -11.49 -4.40 3.96
C ARG A 135 -11.45 -5.40 2.80
N GLU A 136 -12.61 -5.91 2.37
CA GLU A 136 -12.73 -6.78 1.20
C GLU A 136 -12.28 -6.08 -0.08
N ALA A 137 -12.68 -4.82 -0.27
CA ALA A 137 -12.23 -4.01 -1.40
C ALA A 137 -10.70 -3.83 -1.41
N ALA A 138 -10.12 -3.49 -0.26
CA ALA A 138 -8.67 -3.35 -0.11
C ALA A 138 -7.93 -4.67 -0.36
N GLU A 139 -8.45 -5.78 0.15
CA GLU A 139 -7.89 -7.11 -0.05
C GLU A 139 -7.90 -7.49 -1.53
N ARG A 140 -9.02 -7.26 -2.22
CA ARG A 140 -9.17 -7.50 -3.65
C ARG A 140 -8.21 -6.64 -4.46
N LEU A 141 -8.08 -5.35 -4.13
CA LEU A 141 -7.12 -4.45 -4.78
C LEU A 141 -5.67 -4.92 -4.56
N ALA A 142 -5.32 -5.39 -3.36
CA ALA A 142 -3.98 -5.88 -3.07
C ALA A 142 -3.66 -7.15 -3.89
N ALA A 143 -4.61 -8.08 -3.99
CA ALA A 143 -4.45 -9.36 -4.67
C ALA A 143 -4.47 -9.26 -6.20
N GLN A 144 -5.37 -8.42 -6.76
CA GLN A 144 -5.68 -8.42 -8.19
C GLN A 144 -5.34 -7.10 -8.88
N GLY A 145 -5.10 -6.03 -8.12
CA GLY A 145 -4.93 -4.68 -8.65
C GLY A 145 -3.81 -4.55 -9.68
N ALA A 146 -2.74 -5.35 -9.56
CA ALA A 146 -1.59 -5.29 -10.46
C ALA A 146 -1.97 -5.55 -11.92
N ALA A 147 -3.03 -6.34 -12.17
CA ALA A 147 -3.57 -6.56 -13.51
C ALA A 147 -4.10 -5.28 -14.19
N ALA A 148 -4.41 -4.25 -13.39
CA ALA A 148 -4.87 -2.93 -13.82
C ALA A 148 -3.87 -1.81 -13.47
N GLY A 149 -2.60 -2.14 -13.18
CA GLY A 149 -1.58 -1.17 -12.79
C GLY A 149 -1.80 -0.56 -11.39
N ILE A 150 -2.62 -1.20 -10.55
CA ILE A 150 -2.92 -0.78 -9.18
C ILE A 150 -2.04 -1.57 -8.22
N HIS A 151 -1.24 -0.89 -7.43
CA HIS A 151 -0.33 -1.50 -6.47
C HIS A 151 -0.65 -0.99 -5.07
N VAL A 152 -0.94 -1.89 -4.12
CA VAL A 152 -1.24 -1.48 -2.74
C VAL A 152 0.05 -1.46 -1.92
N LEU A 153 0.27 -0.37 -1.19
CA LEU A 153 1.23 -0.25 -0.12
C LEU A 153 0.46 -0.30 1.21
N CYS A 154 0.37 -1.48 1.81
CA CYS A 154 -0.40 -1.72 3.03
C CYS A 154 0.49 -1.51 4.27
N LEU A 155 0.13 -0.58 5.15
CA LEU A 155 0.86 -0.28 6.37
C LEU A 155 0.14 -0.86 7.58
N ALA A 156 0.86 -1.63 8.39
CA ALA A 156 0.34 -2.21 9.63
C ALA A 156 1.26 -1.90 10.81
N GLU A 157 0.73 -1.26 11.85
CA GLU A 157 1.51 -0.88 13.01
C GLU A 157 1.72 -2.08 13.94
N THR A 158 2.96 -2.51 14.13
CA THR A 158 3.27 -3.65 14.99
C THR A 158 4.51 -3.38 15.83
N PRO A 159 4.72 -4.10 16.96
CA PRO A 159 6.05 -4.19 17.55
C PRO A 159 7.05 -4.71 16.51
N PRO A 160 8.33 -4.29 16.57
CA PRO A 160 9.32 -4.80 15.64
C PRO A 160 9.54 -6.30 15.88
N ALA A 161 9.90 -7.03 14.83
CA ALA A 161 10.26 -8.43 15.01
C ALA A 161 11.55 -8.54 15.85
N SER A 162 11.53 -9.47 16.79
CA SER A 162 12.59 -9.71 17.77
C SER A 162 12.72 -11.23 18.04
N PRO A 163 13.75 -11.68 18.77
CA PRO A 163 13.86 -13.10 19.13
C PRO A 163 12.64 -13.62 19.91
N THR A 164 11.97 -12.76 20.68
CA THR A 164 10.77 -13.11 21.47
C THR A 164 9.46 -12.89 20.71
N SER A 165 9.49 -12.15 19.61
CA SER A 165 8.37 -11.98 18.68
C SER A 165 8.87 -12.23 17.25
N PRO A 166 8.92 -13.50 16.81
CA PRO A 166 9.49 -13.87 15.52
C PRO A 166 8.76 -13.20 14.34
N LEU A 167 9.44 -13.12 13.20
CA LEU A 167 8.89 -12.51 11.96
C LEU A 167 7.48 -13.00 11.61
N THR A 168 7.21 -14.29 11.78
CA THR A 168 5.88 -14.86 11.55
C THR A 168 4.83 -14.25 12.50
N ALA A 169 5.13 -14.07 13.78
CA ALA A 169 4.21 -13.45 14.73
C ALA A 169 3.94 -11.98 14.39
N THR A 170 4.98 -11.23 13.98
CA THR A 170 4.81 -9.85 13.49
C THR A 170 3.96 -9.81 12.23
N PHE A 171 4.16 -10.73 11.29
CA PHE A 171 3.36 -10.85 10.07
C PHE A 171 1.89 -11.15 10.38
N GLU A 172 1.63 -12.13 11.25
CA GLU A 172 0.28 -12.51 11.67
C GLU A 172 -0.43 -11.35 12.38
N THR A 173 0.29 -10.59 13.21
CA THR A 173 -0.22 -9.38 13.86
C THR A 173 -0.60 -8.31 12.83
N ALA A 174 0.25 -8.07 11.84
CA ALA A 174 -0.01 -7.12 10.76
C ALA A 174 -1.23 -7.54 9.92
N ALA A 175 -1.29 -8.82 9.55
CA ALA A 175 -2.39 -9.41 8.82
C ALA A 175 -3.73 -9.38 9.58
N GLY A 176 -3.69 -9.45 10.93
CA GLY A 176 -4.87 -9.32 11.78
C GLY A 176 -5.48 -7.92 11.79
N GLN A 177 -4.71 -6.87 11.47
CA GLN A 177 -5.22 -5.49 11.37
C GLN A 177 -5.92 -5.24 10.05
N ASN A 178 -5.40 -5.80 8.97
CA ASN A 178 -5.94 -5.60 7.64
C ASN A 178 -5.68 -6.82 6.73
N PRO A 179 -6.72 -7.50 6.21
CA PRO A 179 -6.56 -8.69 5.39
C PRO A 179 -5.79 -8.42 4.09
N ALA A 180 -5.80 -7.17 3.59
CA ALA A 180 -5.01 -6.77 2.42
C ALA A 180 -3.50 -7.01 2.59
N PHE A 181 -3.01 -7.05 3.83
CA PHE A 181 -1.61 -7.36 4.11
C PHE A 181 -1.22 -8.79 3.65
N ARG A 182 -2.11 -9.78 3.82
CA ARG A 182 -1.86 -11.17 3.35
C ARG A 182 -1.91 -11.29 1.84
N SER A 183 -2.70 -10.43 1.20
CA SER A 183 -2.87 -10.37 -0.24
C SER A 183 -1.75 -9.63 -0.96
N CYS A 184 -0.81 -9.02 -0.23
CA CYS A 184 0.42 -8.49 -0.81
C CYS A 184 1.32 -9.63 -1.27
N GLY A 185 2.03 -9.49 -2.39
CA GLY A 185 3.00 -10.49 -2.86
C GLY A 185 4.38 -10.38 -2.19
N ALA A 186 4.61 -9.29 -1.45
CA ALA A 186 5.77 -9.15 -0.57
C ALA A 186 5.40 -8.40 0.72
N ALA A 187 6.18 -8.63 1.78
CA ALA A 187 6.09 -7.91 3.05
C ALA A 187 7.48 -7.52 3.55
N ALA A 188 7.65 -6.26 3.96
CA ALA A 188 8.82 -5.79 4.67
C ALA A 188 8.48 -5.58 6.15
N LEU A 189 9.14 -6.33 7.02
CA LEU A 189 8.90 -6.28 8.47
C LEU A 189 10.10 -5.61 9.14
N LEU A 190 9.87 -4.53 9.87
CA LEU A 190 10.91 -3.87 10.67
C LEU A 190 11.32 -4.77 11.83
N THR A 191 12.63 -4.82 12.08
CA THR A 191 13.24 -5.74 13.05
C THR A 191 14.24 -5.02 13.97
N GLY A 192 14.50 -5.65 15.11
CA GLY A 192 15.43 -5.15 16.12
C GLY A 192 14.80 -4.10 17.04
N ASP A 193 15.43 -3.88 18.18
CA ASP A 193 14.86 -3.12 19.30
C ASP A 193 14.53 -1.66 18.95
N VAL A 194 15.30 -1.07 18.03
CA VAL A 194 15.12 0.30 17.54
C VAL A 194 14.49 0.38 16.14
N ALA A 195 14.14 -0.77 15.55
CA ALA A 195 13.49 -0.89 14.24
C ALA A 195 14.26 -0.19 13.09
N THR A 196 15.59 -0.32 13.07
CA THR A 196 16.50 0.22 12.03
C THR A 196 16.92 -0.83 11.00
N SER A 197 16.42 -2.05 11.11
CA SER A 197 16.59 -3.12 10.14
C SER A 197 15.22 -3.56 9.62
N LEU A 198 15.18 -4.16 8.44
CA LEU A 198 13.98 -4.77 7.88
C LEU A 198 14.30 -6.16 7.32
N ARG A 199 13.29 -7.02 7.31
CA ARG A 199 13.30 -8.27 6.55
C ARG A 199 12.28 -8.17 5.42
N LEU A 200 12.74 -8.27 4.17
CA LEU A 200 11.87 -8.33 2.99
C LEU A 200 11.56 -9.79 2.66
N LEU A 201 10.29 -10.15 2.69
CA LEU A 201 9.78 -11.50 2.49
C LEU A 201 8.90 -11.53 1.25
N ARG A 202 8.98 -12.61 0.47
CA ARG A 202 7.92 -12.93 -0.50
C ARG A 202 6.74 -13.49 0.28
N VAL A 203 5.52 -13.21 -0.17
CA VAL A 203 4.29 -13.75 0.39
C VAL A 203 3.59 -14.57 -0.69
N ALA A 204 3.20 -15.79 -0.36
CA ALA A 204 2.47 -16.69 -1.24
C ALA A 204 1.44 -17.48 -0.44
N GLY A 205 0.22 -17.63 -0.97
CA GLY A 205 -0.88 -18.27 -0.24
C GLY A 205 -1.21 -17.58 1.09
N GLY A 206 -1.02 -16.26 1.18
CA GLY A 206 -1.28 -15.49 2.40
C GLY A 206 -0.27 -15.66 3.54
N SER A 207 0.88 -16.27 3.26
CA SER A 207 1.95 -16.52 4.25
C SER A 207 3.33 -16.12 3.71
N PRO A 208 4.27 -15.68 4.57
CA PRO A 208 5.65 -15.44 4.17
C PRO A 208 6.33 -16.73 3.72
N VAL A 209 7.14 -16.66 2.66
CA VAL A 209 7.92 -17.78 2.15
C VAL A 209 9.42 -17.45 2.11
N GLY A 210 10.24 -18.43 2.52
CA GLY A 210 11.69 -18.30 2.59
C GLY A 210 12.19 -17.49 3.78
N GLN A 211 13.51 -17.29 3.83
CA GLN A 211 14.18 -16.58 4.94
C GLN A 211 14.11 -15.04 4.81
N GLY A 212 13.78 -14.54 3.62
CA GLY A 212 13.76 -13.11 3.30
C GLY A 212 15.15 -12.49 3.18
N VAL A 213 15.18 -11.29 2.61
CA VAL A 213 16.40 -10.50 2.40
C VAL A 213 16.51 -9.48 3.53
N PRO A 214 17.61 -9.46 4.31
CA PRO A 214 17.86 -8.39 5.27
C PRO A 214 18.20 -7.09 4.54
N ALA A 215 17.68 -5.96 5.05
CA ALA A 215 18.13 -4.63 4.66
C ALA A 215 18.13 -3.71 5.88
N THR A 216 18.80 -2.57 5.76
CA THR A 216 18.83 -1.53 6.79
C THR A 216 17.85 -0.42 6.42
N VAL A 217 17.28 0.22 7.45
CA VAL A 217 16.37 1.35 7.33
C VAL A 217 16.97 2.50 8.13
N ASP A 218 17.55 3.45 7.40
CA ASP A 218 17.94 4.75 7.96
C ASP A 218 16.79 5.75 7.77
N ALA A 219 15.64 5.42 8.36
CA ALA A 219 14.51 6.33 8.42
C ALA A 219 14.76 7.28 9.60
N VAL A 220 15.36 8.43 9.33
CA VAL A 220 15.58 9.48 10.34
C VAL A 220 14.24 9.83 10.98
N SER A 221 14.14 9.68 12.30
CA SER A 221 12.97 10.14 13.05
C SER A 221 12.90 11.67 13.00
N PRO A 222 11.72 12.30 13.16
CA PRO A 222 11.59 13.76 13.23
C PRO A 222 12.54 14.39 14.26
N ALA A 223 12.85 13.69 15.36
CA ALA A 223 13.78 14.13 16.40
C ALA A 223 15.24 14.35 15.95
N TRP A 224 15.60 13.99 14.72
CA TRP A 224 16.92 14.25 14.13
C TRP A 224 16.88 15.27 12.99
N ALA A 225 15.69 15.75 12.60
CA ALA A 225 15.46 16.67 11.50
C ALA A 225 15.07 18.10 11.96
N GLU A 226 15.04 18.32 13.28
CA GLU A 226 15.01 19.64 13.94
C GLU A 226 16.39 19.94 14.53
#